data_AF-A0A8K0HQY8-F1
#
_entry.id   AF-A0A8K0HQY8-F1
#
_cell.length_a   1.000
_cell.length_b   1.000
_cell.length_c   1.000
_cell.angle_alpha   90.00
_cell.angle_beta   90.00
_cell.angle_gamma   90.00
#
_symmetry.space_group_name_H-M   'P 1'
#
loop_
_entity.id
_entity.type
_entity.pdbx_description
1 polymer ?
#
loop_
_entity_poly.entity_id
_entity_poly.type
_entity_poly.pdbx_seq_one_letter_code
_entity_poly.pdbx_strand_id
1 'polypeptide(L)' 'MEQLYSLGALDEEGLLSKLGREMAGFFLDPPLPKMLLASLELGRGDEILTIIAMIQTVNIFYSPVTGCFEYFAKESAGY' A
#
# COMPACT_ATOMS: atom_id res chain seq x y z
N MET A 1 -14.67 8.58 -11.17
CA MET A 1 -14.92 9.89 -10.53
C MET A 1 -15.45 9.72 -9.11
N GLU A 2 -16.47 8.89 -8.89
CA GLU A 2 -17.07 8.64 -7.56
C GLU A 2 -16.06 8.38 -6.44
N GLN A 3 -15.03 7.56 -6.70
CA GLN A 3 -13.99 7.27 -5.70
C GLN A 3 -13.27 8.54 -5.20
N LEU A 4 -13.01 9.52 -6.08
CA LEU A 4 -12.32 10.76 -5.68
C LEU A 4 -13.23 11.67 -4.85
N TYR A 5 -14.54 11.68 -5.12
CA TYR A 5 -15.53 12.34 -4.26
C TYR A 5 -15.58 11.67 -2.88
N SER A 6 -15.67 10.33 -2.84
CA SER A 6 -15.69 9.58 -1.57
C SER A 6 -14.42 9.75 -0.73
N LEU A 7 -13.27 9.97 -1.36
CA LEU A 7 -12.00 10.25 -0.69
C LEU A 7 -11.86 11.72 -0.24
N GLY A 8 -12.77 12.60 -0.66
CA GLY A 8 -12.71 14.05 -0.43
C GLY A 8 -11.66 14.78 -1.28
N ALA A 9 -11.18 14.15 -2.36
CA ALA A 9 -10.21 14.76 -3.28
C ALA A 9 -10.87 15.78 -4.21
N LEU A 10 -12.17 15.63 -4.47
CA LEU A 10 -13.00 16.60 -5.20
C LEU A 10 -14.03 17.23 -4.26
N ASP A 11 -14.36 18.51 -4.49
CA ASP A 11 -15.51 19.19 -3.89
C ASP A 11 -16.81 18.88 -4.65
N GLU A 12 -17.96 19.43 -4.22
CA GLU A 12 -19.27 19.14 -4.81
C GLU A 12 -19.39 19.62 -6.27
N GLU A 13 -18.60 20.63 -6.64
CA GLU A 13 -18.49 21.15 -8.01
C GLU A 13 -17.53 20.32 -8.90
N GLY A 14 -16.85 19.32 -8.33
CA GLY A 14 -15.91 18.47 -9.05
C GLY A 14 -14.52 19.08 -9.26
N LEU A 15 -14.20 20.13 -8.50
CA LEU A 15 -12.89 20.77 -8.49
C LEU A 15 -11.99 20.14 -7.41
N LEU A 16 -10.68 20.30 -7.59
CA LEU A 16 -9.69 19.69 -6.71
C LEU A 16 -9.66 20.39 -5.35
N SER A 17 -10.01 19.65 -4.29
CA SER A 17 -9.97 20.15 -2.91
C SER A 17 -8.53 20.41 -2.46
N LYS A 18 -8.33 21.02 -1.28
CA LYS A 18 -6.98 21.17 -0.69
C LYS A 18 -6.31 19.80 -0.50
N LEU A 19 -7.06 18.85 0.04
CA LEU A 19 -6.61 17.46 0.19
C LEU A 19 -6.30 16.83 -1.18
N GLY A 20 -7.16 17.02 -2.18
CA GLY A 20 -6.92 16.50 -3.53
C GLY A 20 -5.64 17.06 -4.17
N ARG A 21 -5.34 18.34 -3.92
CA ARG A 21 -4.07 18.97 -4.35
C ARG A 21 -2.85 18.34 -3.70
N GLU A 22 -2.92 18.07 -2.40
CA GLU A 22 -1.83 17.41 -1.67
C GLU A 22 -1.67 15.95 -2.15
N MET A 23 -2.76 15.23 -2.35
CA MET A 23 -2.75 13.87 -2.91
C MET A 23 -2.14 13.80 -4.31
N ALA A 24 -2.41 14.80 -5.16
CA ALA A 24 -1.87 14.89 -6.52
C ALA A 24 -0.34 15.08 -6.56
N GLY A 25 0.29 15.42 -5.43
CA GLY A 25 1.75 15.49 -5.31
C GLY A 25 2.45 14.12 -5.23
N PHE A 26 1.71 13.03 -5.01
CA PHE A 26 2.27 11.70 -4.82
C PHE A 26 2.06 10.80 -6.04
N PHE A 27 3.07 10.00 -6.37
CA PHE A 27 2.96 8.92 -7.37
C PHE A 27 2.37 7.65 -6.74
N LEU A 28 1.18 7.79 -6.14
CA LEU A 28 0.48 6.73 -5.43
C LEU A 28 -0.97 6.67 -5.91
N ASP A 29 -1.58 5.48 -5.85
CA ASP A 29 -3.01 5.36 -6.10
C ASP A 29 -3.81 6.17 -5.06
N PRO A 30 -4.86 6.92 -5.45
CA PRO A 30 -5.56 7.89 -4.59
C PRO A 30 -5.91 7.47 -3.14
N PRO A 31 -6.29 6.23 -2.81
CA PRO A 31 -6.53 5.85 -1.41
C PRO A 31 -5.28 5.90 -0.52
N LEU A 32 -4.08 5.63 -1.05
CA LEU A 32 -2.84 5.56 -0.28
C LEU A 32 -2.32 6.93 0.20
N PRO A 33 -2.23 7.98 -0.64
CA PRO A 33 -1.83 9.30 -0.17
C PRO A 33 -2.88 9.91 0.77
N LYS A 34 -4.17 9.58 0.63
CA LYS A 34 -5.19 9.97 1.63
C LYS A 34 -4.88 9.37 3.00
N MET A 35 -4.56 8.07 3.05
CA MET A 35 -4.16 7.40 4.30
C MET A 35 -2.88 8.01 4.88
N LEU A 36 -1.88 8.27 4.04
CA LEU A 36 -0.63 8.90 4.46
C LEU A 36 -0.86 10.30 5.05
N LEU A 37 -1.59 11.16 4.36
CA LEU A 37 -1.89 12.52 4.83
C LEU A 37 -2.67 12.49 6.16
N ALA A 38 -3.67 11.62 6.31
CA ALA A 38 -4.39 11.45 7.58
C ALA A 38 -3.47 10.97 8.72
N SER A 39 -2.50 10.09 8.42
CA SER A 39 -1.55 9.61 9.43
C SER A 39 -0.58 10.68 9.92
N LEU A 40 -0.24 11.66 9.07
CA LEU A 40 0.58 12.81 9.45
C LEU A 40 -0.13 13.70 10.47
N GLU A 41 -1.44 13.89 10.32
CA GLU A 41 -2.27 14.61 11.30
C GLU A 41 -2.32 13.89 12.66
N LEU A 42 -2.22 12.55 12.66
CA LEU A 42 -2.17 11.71 13.87
C LEU A 42 -0.75 11.51 14.43
N GLY A 43 0.28 12.05 13.76
CA GLY A 43 1.68 11.91 14.16
C GLY A 43 2.24 10.49 14.03
N ARG A 44 1.69 9.68 13.12
CA ARG A 44 2.08 8.28 12.83
C ARG A 44 2.51 8.08 11.37
N GLY A 45 3.16 9.09 10.80
CA GLY A 45 3.54 9.11 9.39
C GLY A 45 4.54 8.03 9.00
N ASP A 46 5.51 7.73 9.88
CA ASP A 46 6.60 6.81 9.59
C ASP A 46 6.11 5.36 9.49
N GLU A 47 5.22 4.96 10.39
CA GLU A 47 4.61 3.63 10.40
C GLU A 47 3.77 3.41 9.13
N ILE A 48 2.95 4.40 8.77
CA ILE A 48 2.10 4.33 7.58
C ILE A 48 2.92 4.39 6.29
N LEU A 49 3.97 5.21 6.23
CA LEU A 49 4.89 5.24 5.08
C LEU A 49 5.55 3.87 4.87
N THR A 50 5.97 3.22 5.95
CA THR A 50 6.53 1.87 5.91
C THR A 50 5.51 0.85 5.38
N ILE A 51 4.26 0.92 5.85
CA ILE A 51 3.19 0.04 5.37
C ILE A 51 2.90 0.26 3.88
N ILE A 52 2.82 1.52 3.43
CA ILE A 52 2.63 1.86 2.02
C ILE A 52 3.77 1.28 1.18
N ALA A 53 5.01 1.42 1.62
CA ALA A 53 6.16 0.84 0.92
C ALA A 53 6.00 -0.68 0.75
N MET A 54 5.58 -1.41 1.80
CA MET A 54 5.35 -2.86 1.72
C MET A 54 4.20 -3.23 0.77
N ILE A 55 3.13 -2.43 0.72
CA ILE A 55 2.00 -2.67 -0.19
C ILE A 55 2.42 -2.49 -1.65
N GLN A 56 3.29 -1.53 -1.92
CA GLN A 56 3.77 -1.23 -3.28
C GLN A 56 4.81 -2.24 -3.78
N THR A 57 5.46 -2.97 -2.87
CA THR A 57 6.40 -4.03 -3.25
C THR A 57 5.67 -5.29 -3.71
N VAL A 58 6.36 -6.12 -4.49
CA VAL A 58 5.89 -7.47 -4.81
C VAL A 58 5.78 -8.28 -3.52
N ASN A 59 4.82 -9.22 -3.48
CA ASN A 59 4.60 -10.09 -2.34
C ASN A 59 5.92 -10.69 -1.83
N ILE A 60 6.30 -10.28 -0.62
CA ILE A 60 7.52 -10.73 0.07
C ILE A 60 7.34 -12.06 0.80
N PHE A 61 6.11 -12.56 0.94
CA PHE A 61 5.82 -13.82 1.59
C PHE A 61 6.11 -14.98 0.63
N TYR A 62 7.15 -15.75 0.96
CA TYR A 62 7.44 -17.00 0.29
C TYR A 62 6.69 -18.13 0.99
N SER A 63 5.75 -18.76 0.28
CA SER A 63 5.20 -20.06 0.69
C SER A 63 5.91 -21.15 -0.12
N PRO A 64 6.65 -22.07 0.54
CA PRO A 64 7.27 -23.18 -0.15
C PRO A 64 6.19 -24.05 -0.79
N VAL A 65 6.28 -24.23 -2.10
CA VAL A 65 5.42 -25.16 -2.84
C VAL A 65 5.70 -26.57 -2.29
N THR A 66 4.65 -27.35 -2.05
CA THR A 66 4.70 -28.65 -1.35
C THR A 66 5.74 -29.62 -1.93
N GLY A 67 6.09 -29.53 -3.22
CA GLY A 67 7.16 -30.33 -3.83
C GLY A 67 8.59 -29.89 -3.52
N CYS A 68 8.81 -28.64 -3.10
CA CYS A 68 10.14 -28.13 -2.74
C CYS A 68 10.56 -28.61 -1.34
N PHE A 69 9.60 -28.70 -0.41
CA PHE A 69 9.85 -29.34 0.89
C PHE A 69 10.24 -30.81 0.75
N GLU A 70 9.64 -31.55 -0.18
CA GLU A 70 10.06 -32.93 -0.44
C GLU A 70 11.50 -33.01 -0.96
N TYR A 71 11.93 -32.06 -1.79
CA TYR A 71 13.32 -31.99 -2.26
C TYR A 71 14.29 -31.69 -1.12
N PHE A 72 14.01 -30.65 -0.32
CA PHE A 72 14.86 -30.31 0.83
C PHE A 72 14.83 -31.40 1.93
N ALA A 73 13.71 -32.09 2.12
CA ALA A 73 13.60 -33.21 3.06
C ALA A 73 14.35 -34.46 2.57
N LYS A 74 14.33 -34.75 1.26
CA LYS A 74 15.10 -35.86 0.66
C LYS A 74 16.61 -35.61 0.74
N GLU A 75 17.05 -34.39 0.44
CA GLU A 75 18.47 -34.01 0.50
C GLU A 75 19.00 -34.01 1.95
N SER A 76 18.18 -33.59 2.92
CA SER A 76 18.51 -33.68 4.35
C SER A 76 18.48 -35.12 4.90
N ALA A 77 17.82 -36.05 4.21
CA ALA A 77 17.73 -37.47 4.55
C ALA A 77 18.80 -38.34 3.86
N GLY A 78 19.72 -37.75 3.08
CA GLY A 78 20.85 -38.47 2.49
C GLY A 78 20.48 -39.50 1.43
N TYR A 79 19.47 -39.22 0.60
CA TYR A 79 19.17 -39.98 -0.62
C TYR A 79 19.61 -39.23 -1.88
#